data_AF-A0A2K1NT44-F1
#
_entry.id   AF-A0A2K1NT44-F1
#
_cell.length_a   1.000
_cell.length_b   1.000
_cell.length_c   1.000
_cell.angle_alpha   90.00
_cell.angle_beta   90.00
_cell.angle_gamma   90.00
#
_symmetry.space_group_name_H-M   'P 1'
#
loop_
_entity.id
_entity.type
_entity.pdbx_description
1 polymer ?
#
loop_
_entity_poly.entity_id
_entity_poly.type
_entity_poly.pdbx_seq_one_letter_code
_entity_poly.pdbx_strand_id
1 'polypeptide(L)' 'MRIVYLPLDERFCTREYFLMFTKVAGLDLLTPLRELLGSKKVPADTNVLENWLLENVQPGDSLIISLDTLIHGGLIPS' A
#
# COMPACT_ATOMS: atom_id res chain seq x y z
N MET A 1 -8.24 16.35 0.47
CA MET A 1 -7.50 15.62 -0.57
C MET A 1 -7.23 14.24 -0.01
N ARG A 2 -7.75 13.20 -0.66
CA ARG A 2 -7.60 11.81 -0.22
C ARG A 2 -6.35 11.23 -0.85
N ILE A 3 -5.60 10.46 -0.08
CA ILE A 3 -4.38 9.78 -0.51
C ILE A 3 -4.67 8.27 -0.53
N VAL A 4 -4.38 7.61 -1.64
CA VAL A 4 -4.38 6.14 -1.72
C VAL A 4 -2.93 5.67 -1.66
N TYR A 5 -2.65 4.82 -0.68
CA TYR A 5 -1.31 4.40 -0.32
C TYR A 5 -1.14 2.88 -0.42
N LEU A 6 -0.31 2.43 -1.35
CA LEU A 6 0.18 1.05 -1.42
C LEU A 6 1.61 1.00 -0.85
N PRO A 7 1.80 0.44 0.36
CA PRO A 7 3.11 0.38 1.00
C PRO A 7 4.07 -0.55 0.27
N LEU A 8 5.36 -0.38 0.57
CA LEU A 8 6.44 -1.23 0.07
C LEU A 8 6.31 -2.69 0.53
N ASP A 9 5.92 -2.90 1.77
CA ASP A 9 5.68 -4.22 2.35
C ASP A 9 4.78 -4.08 3.62
N GLU A 10 4.57 -5.17 4.33
CA GLU A 10 3.74 -5.25 5.54
C GLU A 10 4.45 -4.83 6.83
N ARG A 11 5.71 -4.39 6.74
CA ARG A 11 6.55 -4.11 7.91
C ARG A 11 6.17 -2.79 8.56
N PHE A 12 6.47 -2.70 9.86
CA PHE A 12 6.15 -1.52 10.66
C PHE A 12 6.76 -0.23 10.08
N CYS A 13 8.01 -0.31 9.62
CA CYS A 13 8.73 0.88 9.17
C CYS A 13 8.21 1.48 7.86
N THR A 14 7.66 0.64 6.99
CA THR A 14 7.17 1.02 5.67
C THR A 14 5.70 1.43 5.79
N ARG A 15 4.88 0.62 6.45
CA ARG A 15 3.44 0.83 6.57
C ARG A 15 3.06 1.64 7.81
N GLU A 16 3.26 1.09 9.00
CA GLU A 16 2.68 1.63 10.23
C GLU A 16 3.21 3.02 10.60
N TYR A 17 4.50 3.28 10.41
CA TYR A 17 5.03 4.64 10.63
C TYR A 17 4.33 5.67 9.75
N PHE A 18 4.06 5.34 8.49
CA PHE A 18 3.37 6.23 7.58
C PHE A 18 1.91 6.44 8.01
N LEU A 19 1.20 5.37 8.42
CA LEU A 19 -0.17 5.47 8.94
C LEU A 19 -0.25 6.30 10.23
N MET A 20 0.73 6.17 11.12
CA MET A 20 0.82 6.99 12.33
C MET A 20 1.05 8.46 11.98
N PHE A 21 1.94 8.74 11.03
CA PHE A 21 2.21 10.09 10.56
C PHE A 21 0.97 10.75 9.94
N THR A 22 0.27 10.06 9.04
CA THR A 22 -0.94 10.63 8.39
C THR A 22 -2.04 10.93 9.38
N LYS A 23 -2.21 10.08 10.42
CA LYS A 23 -3.15 10.32 11.51
C LYS A 23 -2.81 11.59 12.29
N VAL A 24 -1.54 11.82 12.61
CA VAL A 24 -1.09 13.05 13.31
C VAL A 24 -1.24 14.28 12.41
N ALA A 25 -0.96 14.14 11.12
CA ALA A 25 -1.07 15.21 10.13
C ALA A 25 -2.52 15.53 9.71
N GLY A 26 -3.52 14.76 10.17
CA GLY A 26 -4.92 14.95 9.79
C GLY A 26 -5.20 14.68 8.31
N LEU A 27 -4.42 13.79 7.69
CA LEU A 27 -4.57 13.43 6.28
C LEU A 27 -5.61 12.32 6.11
N ASP A 28 -6.44 12.44 5.07
CA ASP A 28 -7.35 11.40 4.64
C ASP A 28 -6.59 10.35 3.80
N LEU A 29 -6.43 9.15 4.35
CA LEU A 29 -5.59 8.09 3.81
C LEU A 29 -6.37 6.78 3.69
N LEU A 30 -6.30 6.16 2.51
CA LEU A 30 -6.71 4.80 2.27
C LEU A 30 -5.49 3.91 1.97
N THR A 31 -5.44 2.72 2.55
CA THR A 31 -4.39 1.72 2.30
C THR A 31 -4.99 0.32 2.34
N PRO A 32 -4.44 -0.70 1.65
CA PRO A 32 -5.00 -2.04 1.73
C PRO A 32 -4.85 -2.63 3.14
N LEU A 33 -5.69 -3.62 3.42
CA LEU A 33 -5.55 -4.48 4.59
C LEU A 33 -4.17 -5.15 4.55
N ARG A 34 -3.59 -5.39 5.73
CA ARG A 34 -2.22 -5.89 5.86
C ARG A 34 -2.06 -7.27 5.21
N GLU A 35 -3.12 -8.06 5.25
CA GLU A 35 -3.22 -9.42 4.70
C GLU A 35 -3.16 -9.45 3.17
N LEU A 36 -3.41 -8.32 2.50
CA LEU A 36 -3.29 -8.19 1.05
C LEU A 36 -1.84 -7.92 0.60
N LEU A 37 -0.95 -7.57 1.54
CA LEU A 37 0.45 -7.28 1.26
C LEU A 37 1.30 -8.55 1.34
N GLY A 38 2.51 -8.48 0.78
CA GLY A 38 3.49 -9.54 0.93
C GLY A 38 3.83 -9.76 2.40
N SER A 39 4.23 -10.98 2.75
CA SER A 39 4.71 -11.31 4.10
C SER A 39 6.11 -11.91 4.04
N LYS A 40 7.11 -11.14 4.43
CA LYS A 40 8.54 -11.53 4.42
C LYS A 40 9.01 -12.07 3.06
N LYS A 41 9.05 -13.40 2.91
CA LYS A 41 9.50 -14.11 1.68
C LYS A 41 8.34 -14.58 0.81
N VAL A 42 7.12 -14.24 1.20
CA VAL A 42 5.90 -14.56 0.46
C VAL A 42 5.42 -13.29 -0.22
N PRO A 43 5.43 -13.21 -1.56
CA PRO A 43 4.90 -12.05 -2.27
C PRO A 43 3.37 -11.98 -2.14
N ALA A 44 2.83 -10.77 -2.24
CA ALA A 44 1.41 -10.52 -2.42
C ALA A 44 0.92 -11.06 -3.77
N ASP A 45 -0.38 -11.32 -3.86
CA ASP A 45 -1.04 -11.53 -5.14
C ASP A 45 -1.21 -10.18 -5.84
N THR A 46 -0.47 -9.96 -6.93
CA THR A 46 -0.47 -8.71 -7.68
C THR A 46 -1.83 -8.43 -8.33
N ASN A 47 -2.58 -9.46 -8.72
CA ASN A 47 -3.92 -9.27 -9.29
C ASN A 47 -4.90 -8.75 -8.23
N VAL A 48 -4.76 -9.23 -6.99
CA VAL A 48 -5.57 -8.74 -5.86
C VAL A 48 -5.25 -7.28 -5.56
N LEU A 49 -3.97 -6.90 -5.59
CA LEU A 49 -3.55 -5.50 -5.40
C LEU A 49 -4.02 -4.58 -6.54
N GLU A 50 -3.94 -5.04 -7.79
CA GLU A 50 -4.46 -4.31 -8.95
C GLU A 50 -5.96 -4.06 -8.81
N ASN A 51 -6.74 -5.12 -8.53
CA ASN A 51 -8.18 -5.00 -8.33
C ASN A 51 -8.51 -4.06 -7.16
N TRP A 52 -7.78 -4.17 -6.05
CA TRP A 52 -7.95 -3.27 -4.92
C TRP A 52 -7.74 -1.80 -5.31
N LEU A 53 -6.72 -1.48 -6.13
CA LEU A 53 -6.50 -0.14 -6.63
C LEU A 53 -7.63 0.33 -7.55
N LEU A 54 -8.03 -0.50 -8.51
CA LEU A 54 -9.10 -0.17 -9.48
C LEU A 54 -10.45 0.07 -8.79
N GLU A 55 -10.75 -0.64 -7.72
CA GLU A 55 -12.00 -0.49 -6.96
C GLU A 55 -12.01 0.75 -6.06
N ASN A 56 -10.85 1.21 -5.61
CA ASN A 56 -10.77 2.20 -4.53
C ASN A 56 -10.30 3.59 -4.96
N VAL A 57 -9.54 3.69 -6.06
CA VAL A 57 -9.01 4.97 -6.57
C VAL A 57 -10.12 5.72 -7.32
N GLN A 58 -10.26 7.00 -7.01
CA GLN A 58 -11.24 7.89 -7.63
C GLN A 58 -10.56 9.10 -8.30
N PRO A 59 -11.21 9.76 -9.28
CA PRO A 59 -10.69 11.01 -9.85
C PRO A 59 -10.43 12.06 -8.76
N GLY A 60 -9.20 12.58 -8.72
CA GLY A 60 -8.76 13.56 -7.73
C GLY A 60 -8.01 12.99 -6.52
N ASP A 61 -7.91 11.65 -6.41
CA ASP A 61 -7.04 11.02 -5.42
C ASP A 61 -5.55 11.27 -5.74
N SER A 62 -4.75 11.46 -4.69
CA SER A 62 -3.29 11.41 -4.78
C SER A 62 -2.80 10.00 -4.52
N LEU A 63 -1.86 9.50 -5.32
CA LEU A 63 -1.36 8.13 -5.22
C LEU A 63 0.06 8.11 -4.68
N ILE A 64 0.31 7.29 -3.66
CA ILE A 64 1.65 6.94 -3.18
C ILE A 64 1.75 5.43 -3.24
N ILE A 65 2.42 4.90 -4.26
CA ILE A 65 2.36 3.48 -4.60
C ILE A 65 3.78 2.93 -4.78
N SER A 66 4.07 1.82 -4.11
CA SER A 66 5.26 1.01 -4.38
C SER A 66 5.07 0.18 -5.66
N LEU A 67 5.90 0.43 -6.67
CA LEU A 67 5.87 -0.36 -7.91
C LEU A 67 6.41 -1.77 -7.71
N ASP A 68 7.38 -1.97 -6.80
CA ASP A 68 7.87 -3.31 -6.45
C ASP A 68 6.72 -4.17 -5.90
N THR A 69 5.89 -3.58 -5.04
CA THR A 69 4.73 -4.28 -4.45
C THR A 69 3.66 -4.55 -5.50
N LEU A 70 3.39 -3.57 -6.37
CA LEU A 70 2.38 -3.70 -7.41
C LEU A 70 2.77 -4.75 -8.48
N ILE A 71 4.04 -4.77 -8.89
CA ILE A 71 4.51 -5.60 -10.03
C ILE A 71 5.05 -6.95 -9.54
N HIS A 72 5.67 -7.01 -8.37
CA HIS A 72 6.34 -8.21 -7.86
C HIS A 72 5.74 -8.78 -6.57
N GLY A 73 4.71 -8.12 -6.01
CA GLY A 73 4.08 -8.54 -4.76
C GLY A 73 4.90 -8.20 -3.51
N GLY A 74 6.00 -7.47 -3.65
CA GLY A 74 6.84 -7.02 -2.55
C GLY A 74 8.23 -6.65 -3.04
N LEU A 75 9.11 -6.27 -2.11
CA LEU A 75 10.52 -6.09 -2.44
C LEU A 75 11.12 -7.44 -2.92
N ILE A 76 11.85 -7.43 -4.04
CA ILE A 76 12.59 -8.60 -4.56
C ILE A 76 13.26 -9.33 -3.39
N PRO A 77 13.06 -10.65 -3.22
CA PRO A 77 13.46 -11.35 -2.00
C PRO A 77 14.97 -11.24 -1.80
N SER A 78 15.36 -10.59 -0.69
CA SER A 78 16.66 -10.74 -0.04
C SER A 78 16.65 -11.92 0.94
#